data_AF-A0A1P8U5C8-F1
#
_entry.id   AF-A0A1P8U5C8-F1
#
_cell.length_a   1.000
_cell.length_b   1.000
_cell.length_c   1.000
_cell.angle_alpha   90.00
_cell.angle_beta   90.00
_cell.angle_gamma   90.00
#
_symmetry.space_group_name_H-M   'P 1'
#
loop_
_entity.id
_entity.type
_entity.pdbx_description
1 polymer ?
#
loop_
_entity_poly.entity_id
_entity_poly.type
_entity_poly.pdbx_seq_one_letter_code
_entity_poly.pdbx_strand_id
1 'polypeptide(L)'
;MTKRQRVAATALLAVAATLVGLGAYFALRWVFTAWNEWQFSLRPEVENWAVPSLGTELPAIVWACFIGAAVLAGGLIVIHTRSRVKESR
;
A
#
# COMPACT_ATOMS: atom_id res chain seq x y z
N MET A 1 -9.49 -21.04 -16.97
CA MET A 1 -8.10 -20.56 -17.13
C MET A 1 -7.19 -21.75 -16.88
N THR A 2 -6.14 -21.98 -17.68
CA THR A 2 -5.28 -23.17 -17.45
C THR A 2 -4.54 -23.04 -16.11
N LYS A 3 -4.10 -24.16 -15.51
CA LYS A 3 -3.38 -24.15 -14.22
C LYS A 3 -2.15 -23.22 -14.25
N ARG A 4 -1.37 -23.28 -15.34
CA ARG A 4 -0.20 -22.42 -15.55
C ARG A 4 -0.56 -20.93 -15.60
N GLN A 5 -1.65 -20.58 -16.27
CA GLN A 5 -2.12 -19.20 -16.36
C GLN A 5 -2.57 -18.65 -14.98
N ARG A 6 -3.21 -19.47 -14.14
CA ARG A 6 -3.60 -19.05 -12.78
C ARG A 6 -2.37 -18.76 -11.93
N VAL A 7 -1.38 -19.64 -11.94
CA VAL A 7 -0.12 -19.47 -11.19
C VAL A 7 0.60 -18.19 -11.64
N ALA A 8 0.73 -17.98 -12.96
CA ALA A 8 1.35 -16.76 -13.49
C ALA A 8 0.60 -15.49 -13.08
N ALA A 9 -0.75 -15.51 -13.15
CA ALA A 9 -1.57 -14.37 -12.73
C ALA A 9 -1.42 -14.05 -11.23
N THR A 10 -1.41 -15.07 -10.37
CA THR A 10 -1.20 -14.88 -8.94
C THR A 10 0.20 -14.35 -8.62
N ALA A 11 1.23 -14.82 -9.31
CA ALA A 11 2.59 -14.31 -9.14
C ALA A 11 2.71 -12.84 -9.55
N LEU A 12 2.15 -12.47 -10.71
CA LEU A 12 2.11 -11.07 -11.15
C LEU A 12 1.33 -10.18 -10.20
N LEU A 13 0.21 -10.67 -9.66
CA LEU A 13 -0.58 -9.95 -8.67
C LEU A 13 0.22 -9.70 -7.38
N ALA A 14 0.96 -10.70 -6.88
CA ALA A 14 1.78 -10.55 -5.68
C ALA A 14 2.87 -9.48 -5.88
N VAL A 15 3.52 -9.47 -7.05
CA VAL A 15 4.51 -8.44 -7.41
C VAL A 15 3.84 -7.06 -7.47
N ALA A 16 2.71 -6.94 -8.17
CA ALA A 16 1.99 -5.68 -8.29
C ALA A 16 1.54 -5.14 -6.92
N ALA A 17 0.97 -5.99 -6.06
CA ALA A 17 0.55 -5.60 -4.71
C ALA A 17 1.74 -5.13 -3.85
N THR A 18 2.90 -5.79 -3.98
CA THR A 18 4.13 -5.38 -3.29
C THR A 18 4.61 -4.01 -3.76
N LEU A 19 4.61 -3.76 -5.07
CA LEU A 19 4.99 -2.47 -5.64
C LEU A 19 4.03 -1.35 -5.23
N VAL A 20 2.72 -1.63 -5.21
CA VAL A 20 1.72 -0.66 -4.73
C VAL A 20 1.93 -0.36 -3.24
N GLY A 21 2.17 -1.38 -2.42
CA GLY A 21 2.48 -1.19 -1.00
C GLY A 21 3.73 -0.32 -0.79
N LEU A 22 4.81 -0.61 -1.54
CA LEU A 22 6.05 0.17 -1.46
C LEU A 22 5.83 1.63 -1.90
N GLY A 23 5.12 1.85 -3.01
CA GLY A 23 4.78 3.20 -3.47
C GLY A 23 3.91 3.95 -2.46
N ALA A 24 2.93 3.27 -1.87
CA ALA A 24 2.07 3.82 -0.83
C ALA A 24 2.89 4.24 0.40
N TYR A 25 3.87 3.44 0.83
CA TYR A 25 4.73 3.79 1.96
C TYR A 25 5.45 5.13 1.75
N PHE A 26 6.10 5.32 0.59
CA PHE A 26 6.79 6.58 0.31
C PHE A 26 5.83 7.76 0.22
N ALA A 27 4.67 7.58 -0.43
CA ALA A 27 3.66 8.62 -0.53
C ALA A 27 3.10 9.02 0.85
N LEU A 28 2.75 8.03 1.67
CA LEU A 28 2.22 8.26 3.03
C LEU A 28 3.25 8.90 3.94
N ARG A 29 4.51 8.45 3.88
CA ARG A 29 5.59 9.06 4.65
C ARG A 29 5.76 10.54 4.29
N TRP A 30 5.70 10.86 3.00
CA TRP A 30 5.74 12.24 2.53
C TRP A 30 4.54 13.05 3.04
N VAL A 31 3.32 12.52 2.91
CA VAL A 31 2.08 13.18 3.39
C VAL A 31 2.14 13.44 4.90
N PHE A 32 2.55 12.46 5.71
CA PHE A 32 2.66 12.64 7.15
C PHE A 32 3.77 13.63 7.54
N THR A 33 4.89 13.62 6.81
CA THR A 33 5.96 14.60 7.03
C THR A 33 5.46 16.02 6.73
N ALA A 34 4.81 16.22 5.57
CA ALA A 34 4.25 17.52 5.19
C ALA A 34 3.16 17.99 6.17
N TRP A 35 2.35 17.07 6.69
CA TRP A 35 1.37 17.35 7.72
C TRP A 35 2.03 17.82 9.02
N ASN A 36 3.09 17.15 9.46
CA ASN A 36 3.85 17.54 10.65
C ASN A 36 4.54 18.90 10.47
N GLU A 37 5.13 19.15 9.29
CA GLU A 37 5.73 20.46 8.95
C GLU A 37 4.70 21.58 9.08
N TRP A 38 3.51 21.37 8.51
CA TRP A 38 2.41 22.32 8.63
C TRP A 38 2.01 22.55 10.08
N GLN A 39 1.84 21.48 10.88
CA GLN A 39 1.50 21.59 12.30
C GLN A 39 2.57 22.33 13.12
N PHE A 40 3.85 22.16 12.81
CA PHE A 40 4.94 22.84 13.50
C PHE A 40 5.05 24.32 13.10
N SER A 41 4.76 24.68 11.85
CA SER A 41 4.70 26.09 11.42
C SER A 41 3.64 26.90 12.17
N LEU A 42 2.60 26.23 12.71
CA LEU A 42 1.58 26.84 13.54
C LEU A 42 2.00 26.98 15.01
N ARG A 43 3.14 26.40 15.41
CA ARG A 43 3.67 26.40 16.78
C ARG A 43 5.16 26.78 16.77
N PRO A 44 5.48 28.07 16.56
CA PRO A 44 6.86 28.55 16.48
C PRO A 44 7.72 28.21 17.72
N GLU A 45 7.09 27.99 18.85
CA GLU A 45 7.70 27.55 20.12
C GLU A 45 8.28 26.12 20.07
N VAL A 46 7.96 25.34 19.04
CA VAL A 46 8.41 23.94 18.84
C VAL A 46 9.39 23.81 17.66
N GLU A 47 9.60 24.87 16.86
CA GLU A 47 10.38 24.85 15.61
C GLU A 47 11.81 24.31 15.75
N ASN A 48 12.41 24.38 16.94
CA ASN A 48 13.80 23.95 17.16
C ASN A 48 13.97 22.53 17.71
N TRP A 49 12.89 21.82 18.05
CA TRP A 49 13.01 20.57 18.84
C TRP A 49 12.45 19.32 18.17
N ALA A 50 11.67 19.44 17.10
CA ALA A 50 11.01 18.29 16.46
C ALA A 50 11.35 18.20 14.97
N VAL A 51 11.91 17.05 14.56
CA VAL A 51 12.11 16.73 13.15
C VAL A 51 10.76 16.28 12.57
N PRO A 52 10.19 16.97 11.56
CA PRO A 52 8.84 16.68 11.07
C PRO A 52 8.64 15.26 10.54
N SER A 53 9.72 14.62 10.08
CA SER A 53 9.68 13.26 9.56
C SER A 53 9.71 12.17 10.65
N LEU A 54 10.06 12.52 11.89
CA LEU A 54 10.20 11.56 12.98
C LEU A 54 8.84 11.00 13.39
N GLY A 55 8.73 9.67 13.45
CA GLY A 55 7.49 8.98 13.86
C GLY A 55 6.47 8.81 12.73
N THR A 56 6.77 9.28 11.51
CA THR A 56 5.92 9.09 10.34
C THR A 56 6.04 7.67 9.75
N GLU A 57 7.08 6.94 10.12
CA GLU A 57 7.42 5.63 9.55
C GLU A 57 6.41 4.55 9.89
N LEU A 58 6.08 4.41 11.18
CA LEU A 58 5.18 3.36 11.64
C LEU A 58 3.77 3.53 11.06
N PRO A 59 3.14 4.72 11.11
CA PRO A 59 1.86 4.95 10.44
C PRO A 59 1.93 4.67 8.93
N ALA A 60 3.00 5.11 8.26
CA ALA A 60 3.17 4.89 6.82
C ALA A 60 3.28 3.40 6.48
N ILE A 61 4.02 2.62 7.26
CA ILE A 61 4.15 1.17 7.09
C ILE A 61 2.80 0.48 7.29
N VAL A 62 2.07 0.79 8.37
CA VAL A 62 0.77 0.16 8.67
C VAL A 62 -0.21 0.38 7.51
N TRP A 63 -0.35 1.62 7.05
CA TRP A 63 -1.24 1.95 5.95
C TRP A 63 -0.78 1.37 4.61
N ALA A 64 0.53 1.37 4.32
CA ALA A 64 1.10 0.75 3.13
C ALA A 64 0.84 -0.76 3.07
N CYS A 65 1.03 -1.47 4.19
CA CYS A 65 0.71 -2.88 4.32
C CYS A 65 -0.79 -3.14 4.11
N PHE A 66 -1.65 -2.31 4.69
CA PHE A 66 -3.09 -2.41 4.50
C PHE A 66 -3.50 -2.24 3.03
N ILE A 67 -2.97 -1.22 2.36
CA ILE A 67 -3.24 -0.97 0.93
C ILE A 67 -2.74 -2.14 0.07
N GLY A 68 -1.50 -2.60 0.29
CA GLY A 68 -0.94 -3.75 -0.43
C GLY A 68 -1.78 -5.02 -0.24
N ALA A 69 -2.21 -5.29 1.01
CA ALA A 69 -3.08 -6.42 1.33
C ALA A 69 -4.46 -6.32 0.66
N ALA A 70 -5.05 -5.13 0.62
CA ALA A 70 -6.33 -4.89 -0.06
C ALA A 70 -6.24 -5.16 -1.57
N VAL A 71 -5.17 -4.70 -2.22
CA VAL A 71 -4.91 -4.97 -3.65
C VAL A 71 -4.75 -6.47 -3.90
N LEU A 72 -3.98 -7.16 -3.06
CA LEU A 72 -3.79 -8.59 -3.16
C LEU A 72 -5.11 -9.35 -2.99
N ALA A 73 -5.89 -9.03 -1.95
CA ALA A 73 -7.18 -9.67 -1.68
C ALA A 73 -8.17 -9.45 -2.83
N GLY A 74 -8.31 -8.21 -3.30
CA GLY A 74 -9.19 -7.88 -4.42
C GLY A 74 -8.79 -8.61 -5.71
N GLY A 75 -7.50 -8.65 -6.03
CA GLY A 75 -7.00 -9.38 -7.20
C GLY A 75 -7.23 -10.89 -7.11
N LEU A 76 -7.06 -11.49 -5.93
CA LEU A 76 -7.31 -12.92 -5.71
C LEU A 76 -8.80 -13.25 -5.90
N ILE A 77 -9.70 -12.40 -5.42
CA ILE A 77 -11.15 -12.54 -5.64
C ILE A 77 -11.47 -12.54 -7.15
N VAL A 78 -10.87 -11.63 -7.92
CA VAL A 78 -11.06 -11.54 -9.37
C VAL A 78 -10.52 -12.77 -10.10
N ILE A 79 -9.33 -13.24 -9.73
CA ILE A 79 -8.75 -14.46 -10.33
C ILE A 79 -9.63 -15.67 -10.04
N HIS A 80 -10.09 -15.81 -8.78
CA HIS A 80 -10.95 -16.92 -8.36
C HIS A 80 -12.28 -16.92 -9.12
N THR A 81 -12.99 -15.79 -9.14
CA THR A 81 -14.29 -15.65 -9.84
C THR A 81 -14.17 -15.95 -11.33
N ARG A 82 -13.14 -15.42 -12.02
CA ARG A 82 -12.91 -15.71 -13.44
C ARG A 82 -12.56 -17.17 -13.72
N SER A 83 -11.91 -17.85 -12.77
CA SER A 83 -11.58 -19.27 -12.93
C SER A 83 -12.83 -20.16 -12.90
N ARG A 84 -13.79 -19.86 -12.01
CA ARG A 84 -15.06 -20.59 -11.87
C ARG A 84 -15.95 -20.47 -13.11
N VAL A 85 -16.08 -19.26 -13.67
CA VAL A 85 -16.91 -19.01 -14.87
C VAL A 85 -16.44 -19.81 -16.09
N LYS A 86 -15.15 -20.12 -16.20
CA LYS A 86 -14.61 -20.90 -17.32
C LYS A 86 -14.77 -22.42 -17.13
N GLU A 87 -15.11 -22.88 -15.93
CA GLU A 87 -15.40 -24.31 -15.65
C GLU A 87 -16.88 -24.62 -15.83
N SER A 88 -17.76 -23.62 -15.78
CA SER A 88 -19.21 -23.77 -15.98
C SER A 88 -19.68 -23.61 -17.44
N ARG A 89 -18.76 -23.37 -18.38
CA ARG A 89 -19.02 -23.29 -19.82
C ARG A 89 -18.25 -24.39 -20.52
#